data_AF-A0A503H951-F1
#
_entry.id   AF-A0A503H951-F1
#
_cell.length_a   1.000
_cell.length_b   1.000
_cell.length_c   1.000
_cell.angle_alpha   90.00
_cell.angle_beta   90.00
_cell.angle_gamma   90.00
#
_symmetry.space_group_name_H-M   'P 1'
#
loop_
_entity.id
_entity.type
_entity.pdbx_description
1 polymer ?
#
loop_
_entity_poly.entity_id
_entity_poly.type
_entity_poly.pdbx_seq_one_letter_code
_entity_poly.pdbx_strand_id
1 'polypeptide(L)' 'MIDRMNIDPALYPSDLECLKAIFVQVCEEGHVQPGSPEAEKLAADLVRLFQSGMTDETTLLIAARARNQQLSKAG' A
#
# COMPACT_ATOMS: atom_id res chain seq x y z
N MET A 1 -13.42 -12.86 28.15
CA MET A 1 -12.39 -12.87 27.09
C MET A 1 -12.60 -11.62 26.28
N ILE A 2 -11.56 -10.78 26.20
CA ILE A 2 -11.62 -9.37 25.79
C ILE A 2 -12.08 -9.25 24.33
N ASP A 3 -12.94 -8.26 24.10
CA ASP A 3 -13.45 -7.78 22.82
C ASP A 3 -12.35 -7.65 21.76
N ARG A 4 -12.55 -8.31 20.62
CA ARG A 4 -11.57 -8.47 19.54
C ARG A 4 -11.68 -7.36 18.49
N MET A 5 -12.23 -6.19 18.83
CA MET A 5 -12.76 -5.26 17.84
C MET A 5 -12.19 -3.82 17.91
N ASN A 6 -10.98 -3.62 18.43
CA ASN A 6 -10.26 -2.34 18.29
C ASN A 6 -8.74 -2.48 18.26
N ILE A 7 -8.19 -3.44 17.50
CA ILE A 7 -6.80 -3.28 17.07
C ILE A 7 -6.91 -2.28 15.91
N ASP A 8 -6.89 -0.98 16.20
CA ASP A 8 -6.16 -0.08 15.31
C ASP A 8 -4.80 -0.77 15.14
N PRO A 9 -4.46 -1.33 13.96
CA PRO A 9 -3.12 -1.82 13.77
C PRO A 9 -2.26 -0.56 13.87
N ALA A 10 -1.72 -0.32 15.06
CA ALA A 10 -0.78 0.75 15.28
C ALA A 10 0.32 0.48 14.28
N LEU A 11 0.32 1.23 13.17
CA LEU A 11 1.30 1.11 12.12
C LEU A 11 2.63 1.35 12.80
N TYR A 12 3.39 0.29 13.05
CA TYR A 12 4.69 0.45 13.66
C TYR A 12 5.57 1.18 12.66
N PRO A 13 6.60 1.90 13.14
CA PRO A 13 7.55 2.56 12.25
C PRO A 13 8.13 1.59 11.21
N SER A 14 8.37 0.33 11.60
CA SER A 14 8.83 -0.73 10.69
C SER A 14 7.82 -1.09 9.60
N ASP A 15 6.52 -1.08 9.90
CA ASP A 15 5.46 -1.30 8.90
C ASP A 15 5.38 -0.12 7.92
N LEU A 16 5.50 1.10 8.43
CA LEU A 16 5.55 2.31 7.59
C LEU A 16 6.77 2.30 6.67
N GLU A 17 7.92 1.83 7.14
CA GLU A 17 9.12 1.65 6.32
C GLU A 17 8.89 0.62 5.21
N CYS A 18 8.27 -0.51 5.53
CA CYS A 18 7.92 -1.56 4.56
C CYS A 18 6.91 -1.04 3.51
N LEU A 19 5.81 -0.41 3.96
CA LEU A 19 4.82 0.20 3.07
C LEU A 19 5.43 1.26 2.16
N LYS A 20 6.33 2.10 2.70
CA LYS A 20 7.04 3.12 1.93
C LYS A 20 7.98 2.50 0.90
N ALA A 21 8.71 1.44 1.26
CA ALA A 21 9.61 0.75 0.34
C ALA A 21 8.84 0.14 -0.84
N ILE A 22 7.74 -0.57 -0.55
CA ILE A 22 6.83 -1.12 -1.57
C ILE A 22 6.28 0.00 -2.45
N PHE A 23 5.81 1.09 -1.86
CA PHE A 23 5.27 2.22 -2.59
C PHE A 23 6.29 2.83 -3.57
N VAL A 24 7.49 3.14 -3.10
CA VAL A 24 8.56 3.70 -3.93
C VAL A 24 8.90 2.75 -5.07
N GLN A 25 9.05 1.46 -4.78
CA GLN A 25 9.35 0.46 -5.79
C GLN A 25 8.26 0.39 -6.87
N VAL A 26 6.99 0.37 -6.49
CA VAL A 26 5.87 0.32 -7.46
C VAL A 26 5.76 1.61 -8.26
N CYS A 27 6.05 2.76 -7.63
CA CYS A 27 6.10 4.04 -8.35
C CYS A 27 7.24 4.08 -9.37
N GLU A 28 8.43 3.62 -9.01
CA GLU A 28 9.57 3.51 -9.94
C GLU A 28 9.27 2.55 -11.09
N GLU A 29 8.73 1.36 -10.81
CA GLU A 29 8.33 0.37 -11.81
C GLU A 29 7.24 0.90 -12.76
N GLY A 30 6.31 1.71 -12.23
CA GLY A 30 5.22 2.30 -12.98
C GLY A 30 5.53 3.63 -13.66
N HIS A 31 6.74 4.18 -13.48
CA HIS A 31 7.04 5.59 -13.80
C HIS A 31 6.01 6.59 -13.23
N VAL A 32 5.44 6.29 -12.07
CA VAL A 32 4.49 7.17 -11.38
C VAL A 32 5.27 8.22 -10.60
N GLN A 33 5.01 9.49 -10.88
CA GLN A 33 5.66 10.57 -10.14
C GLN A 33 5.16 10.62 -8.70
N PRO A 34 6.05 10.62 -7.69
CA PRO A 34 5.63 10.81 -6.31
C PRO A 34 4.97 12.19 -6.16
N GLY A 35 3.70 12.21 -5.77
CA GLY A 35 2.87 13.41 -5.71
C GLY A 35 1.88 13.57 -6.87
N SER A 36 1.83 12.63 -7.82
CA SER A 36 0.71 12.53 -8.75
C SER A 36 -0.53 11.94 -8.05
N PRO A 37 -1.75 12.23 -8.54
CA PRO A 37 -2.96 11.66 -7.97
C PRO A 37 -2.99 10.13 -8.07
N GLU A 38 -2.28 9.53 -9.04
CA GLU A 38 -2.08 8.08 -9.09
C GLU A 38 -1.23 7.58 -7.91
N ALA A 39 -0.17 8.29 -7.56
CA ALA A 39 0.69 7.95 -6.42
C ALA A 39 -0.08 8.06 -5.09
N GLU A 40 -0.85 9.13 -4.91
CA GLU A 40 -1.68 9.29 -3.70
C GLU A 40 -2.72 8.17 -3.55
N LYS A 41 -3.38 7.78 -4.65
CA LYS A 41 -4.31 6.64 -4.66
C LYS A 41 -3.61 5.33 -4.31
N LEU A 42 -2.44 5.07 -4.90
CA LEU A 42 -1.65 3.87 -4.61
C LEU A 42 -1.26 3.79 -3.14
N ALA A 43 -0.79 4.90 -2.54
CA ALA A 43 -0.45 4.95 -1.13
C ALA A 43 -1.66 4.69 -0.23
N ALA A 44 -2.81 5.29 -0.55
CA ALA A 44 -4.06 5.07 0.19
C ALA A 44 -4.57 3.62 0.09
N ASP A 45 -4.50 3.00 -1.09
CA ASP A 45 -4.83 1.59 -1.28
C ASP A 45 -3.86 0.68 -0.49
N LEU A 46 -2.56 0.98 -0.49
CA LEU A 46 -1.55 0.23 0.28
C LEU A 46 -1.88 0.21 1.78
N VAL A 47 -2.18 1.39 2.34
CA VAL A 47 -2.54 1.54 3.76
C VAL A 47 -3.85 0.80 4.05
N ARG A 48 -4.84 0.86 3.16
CA ARG A 48 -6.10 0.12 3.31
C ARG A 48 -5.92 -1.39 3.29
N LEU A 49 -5.06 -1.91 2.41
CA LEU A 49 -4.72 -3.33 2.37
C LEU A 49 -4.07 -3.74 3.70
N PHE A 50 -3.10 -2.96 4.18
CA PHE A 50 -2.47 -3.21 5.47
C PHE A 50 -3.48 -3.23 6.63
N GLN A 51 -4.37 -2.23 6.68
CA GLN A 51 -5.43 -2.13 7.68
C GLN A 51 -6.46 -3.27 7.60
N SER A 52 -6.64 -3.90 6.44
CA SER A 52 -7.49 -5.09 6.31
C SER A 52 -6.87 -6.36 6.91
N GLY A 53 -5.65 -6.27 7.47
CA GLY A 53 -4.91 -7.39 8.05
C GLY A 53 -3.91 -8.02 7.09
N MET A 54 -3.67 -7.40 5.93
CA MET A 54 -2.73 -7.87 4.92
C MET A 54 -1.37 -7.22 5.15
N THR A 55 -0.56 -7.82 6.01
CA THR A 55 0.74 -7.28 6.44
C THR A 55 1.94 -7.95 5.76
N ASP A 56 1.69 -8.91 4.86
CA ASP A 56 2.74 -9.61 4.13
C ASP A 56 3.29 -8.75 2.98
N GLU A 57 4.58 -8.46 3.04
CA GLU A 57 5.29 -7.59 2.08
C GLU A 57 5.11 -8.07 0.63
N THR A 58 5.24 -9.38 0.39
CA THR A 58 5.12 -9.96 -0.96
C THR A 58 3.70 -9.75 -1.49
N THR A 59 2.71 -10.00 -0.64
CA THR A 59 1.31 -9.92 -1.05
C THR A 59 0.86 -8.46 -1.24
N LEU A 60 1.34 -7.54 -0.40
CA LEU A 60 1.17 -6.10 -0.57
C LEU A 60 1.79 -5.61 -1.87
N LEU A 61 3.01 -6.05 -2.20
CA LEU A 61 3.70 -5.69 -3.44
C LEU A 61 2.94 -6.17 -4.67
N ILE A 62 2.44 -7.41 -4.67
CA ILE A 62 1.63 -7.95 -5.78
C ILE A 62 0.34 -7.14 -5.94
N ALA A 63 -0.38 -6.88 -4.85
CA ALA A 63 -1.62 -6.11 -4.88
C ALA A 63 -1.40 -4.67 -5.36
N ALA A 64 -0.34 -4.02 -4.89
CA ALA A 64 0.06 -2.68 -5.27
C ALA A 64 0.40 -2.59 -6.76
N ARG A 65 1.19 -3.54 -7.29
CA ARG A 65 1.50 -3.64 -8.73
C ARG A 65 0.25 -3.83 -9.57
N ALA A 66 -0.63 -4.75 -9.16
CA ALA A 66 -1.88 -4.99 -9.87
C ALA A 66 -2.76 -3.74 -9.93
N ARG A 67 -2.82 -2.95 -8.83
CA ARG A 67 -3.53 -1.68 -8.80
C ARG A 67 -2.87 -0.60 -9.66
N ASN A 68 -1.55 -0.49 -9.61
CA ASN A 68 -0.82 0.48 -10.42
C ASN A 68 -1.02 0.23 -11.94
N GLN A 69 -1.01 -1.03 -12.36
CA GLN A 69 -1.30 -1.39 -13.76
C GLN A 69 -2.74 -1.06 -14.18
N GLN A 70 -3.71 -1.11 -13.26
CA GLN A 70 -5.08 -0.69 -13.54
C GLN A 70 -5.20 0.83 -13.69
N LEU A 71 -4.48 1.60 -12.86
CA LEU A 71 -4.44 3.07 -12.95
C LEU A 71 -3.81 3.52 -14.28
N SER A 72 -2.70 2.90 -14.69
CA SER A 72 -2.03 3.19 -15.97
C SER A 72 -2.89 2.87 -17.21
N LYS A 73 -3.78 1.88 -17.14
CA LYS A 73 -4.68 1.53 -18.26
C LYS A 73 -5.96 2.37 -18.33
N ALA A 74 -6.26 3.13 -17.29
CA ALA A 74 -7.46 3.95 -17.19
C ALA A 74 -7.24 5.43 -17.57
N GLY A 75 -6.01 5.79 -17.96
CA GLY A 75 -5.60 7.14 -18.39
C GLY A 75 -5.54 7.29 -19.91
#